data_AF-A0A9X2NEC5-F1
#
_entry.id   AF-A0A9X2NEC5-F1
#
_cell.length_a   1.000
_cell.length_b   1.000
_cell.length_c   1.000
_cell.angle_alpha   90.00
_cell.angle_beta   90.00
_cell.angle_gamma   90.00
#
_symmetry.space_group_name_H-M   'P 1'
#
loop_
_entity.id
_entity.type
_entity.pdbx_description
1 polymer ?
#
loop_
_entity_poly.entity_id
_entity_poly.type
_entity_poly.pdbx_seq_one_letter_code
_entity_poly.pdbx_strand_id
1 'polypeptide(L)'
;MDVREPALPVDPRLPGEPTVLEVGHARRWLARRGAVVWLPTRLLALRLGGRSLGGFGIPAYVVVFAVLWWFNAALLDDLDLPGQAAISVLIFAAFLVVRWRRTQRREQIVESLVGAGEPLPLRVAAKQVGWCYLLSTGLTFVGGAALSAASLLTEPGYPSQHWYPPSVAIWVHTVALAVGAGATALVLGRVLRAPVLAEDPASRFVDGLLRAEDAYRFAPSAVYAVLAMPVFVVDWAVPGWLGWTALAYLITVIALQLLGWVLVRRRYRALPPGYYGR
;
A
#
# COMPACT_ATOMS: atom_id res chain seq x y z
N MET A 1 -40.35 27.36 -14.84
CA MET A 1 -39.27 27.56 -13.85
C MET A 1 -38.01 27.01 -14.50
N ASP A 2 -37.18 27.89 -15.06
CA ASP A 2 -35.91 27.49 -15.65
C ASP A 2 -34.94 27.14 -14.52
N VAL A 3 -34.71 25.83 -14.35
CA VAL A 3 -33.62 25.32 -13.51
C VAL A 3 -32.34 25.71 -14.24
N ARG A 4 -31.76 26.87 -13.87
CA ARG A 4 -30.39 27.21 -14.24
C ARG A 4 -29.53 26.03 -13.80
N GLU A 5 -28.98 25.29 -14.75
CA GLU A 5 -27.90 24.35 -14.46
C GLU A 5 -26.86 25.12 -13.67
N PRO A 6 -26.54 24.74 -12.42
CA PRO A 6 -25.48 25.39 -11.69
C PRO A 6 -24.21 25.13 -12.49
N ALA A 7 -23.75 26.17 -13.20
CA ALA A 7 -22.48 26.17 -13.89
C ALA A 7 -21.45 25.64 -12.88
N LEU A 8 -20.93 24.45 -13.12
CA LEU A 8 -19.82 23.91 -12.36
C LEU A 8 -18.73 24.99 -12.47
N PRO A 9 -18.38 25.70 -11.37
CA PRO A 9 -17.39 26.74 -11.41
C PRO A 9 -16.02 26.06 -11.36
N VAL A 10 -15.76 25.20 -12.35
CA VAL A 10 -14.55 24.43 -12.46
C VAL A 10 -13.76 25.13 -13.54
N ASP A 11 -12.95 26.11 -13.16
CA ASP A 11 -11.85 26.51 -14.00
C ASP A 11 -10.73 25.48 -13.79
N PRO A 12 -10.50 24.55 -14.74
CA PRO A 12 -9.48 23.51 -14.59
C PRO A 12 -8.05 24.08 -14.52
N ARG A 13 -7.88 25.39 -14.76
CA ARG A 13 -6.59 26.08 -14.68
C ARG A 13 -6.21 26.47 -13.26
N LEU A 14 -7.16 26.51 -12.33
CA LEU A 14 -6.87 26.81 -10.93
C LEU A 14 -6.45 25.51 -10.21
N PRO A 15 -5.27 25.47 -9.57
CA PRO A 15 -4.73 24.24 -8.99
C PRO A 15 -5.60 23.61 -7.90
N GLY A 16 -6.50 24.40 -7.29
CA GLY A 16 -7.43 23.96 -6.26
C GLY A 16 -8.85 23.64 -6.74
N GLU A 17 -9.19 23.74 -8.03
CA GLU A 17 -10.53 23.38 -8.51
C GLU A 17 -10.58 21.92 -8.98
N PRO A 18 -11.57 21.11 -8.56
CA PRO A 18 -11.68 19.73 -8.96
C PRO A 18 -12.12 19.63 -10.42
N THR A 19 -11.39 18.89 -11.23
CA THR A 19 -11.75 18.64 -12.64
C THR A 19 -13.06 17.83 -12.75
N VAL A 20 -13.74 17.93 -13.90
CA VAL A 20 -14.97 17.14 -14.18
C VAL A 20 -14.74 15.63 -13.99
N LEU A 21 -13.55 15.14 -14.37
CA LEU A 21 -13.18 13.75 -14.16
C LEU A 21 -13.10 13.41 -12.66
N GLU A 22 -12.44 14.25 -11.86
CA GLU A 22 -12.30 14.07 -10.41
C GLU A 22 -13.68 14.06 -9.72
N VAL A 23 -14.57 14.97 -10.10
CA VAL A 23 -15.97 15.02 -9.64
C VAL A 23 -16.71 13.73 -9.99
N GLY A 24 -16.63 13.28 -11.25
CA GLY A 24 -17.28 12.04 -11.71
C GLY A 24 -16.73 10.78 -11.04
N HIS A 25 -15.44 10.76 -10.70
CA HIS A 25 -14.83 9.67 -9.95
C HIS A 25 -15.24 9.68 -8.48
N ALA A 26 -15.25 10.85 -7.83
CA ALA A 26 -15.72 11.01 -6.46
C ALA A 26 -17.18 10.57 -6.33
N ARG A 27 -18.07 11.01 -7.23
CA ARG A 27 -19.47 10.59 -7.28
C ARG A 27 -19.62 9.08 -7.42
N ARG A 28 -18.88 8.45 -8.34
CA ARG A 28 -18.90 6.97 -8.49
C ARG A 28 -18.39 6.26 -7.24
N TRP A 29 -17.37 6.78 -6.57
CA TRP A 29 -16.83 6.19 -5.35
C TRP A 29 -17.82 6.29 -4.18
N LEU A 30 -18.50 7.43 -4.04
CA LEU A 30 -19.55 7.67 -3.02
C LEU A 30 -20.78 6.78 -3.28
N ALA A 31 -21.25 6.72 -4.52
CA ALA A 31 -22.41 5.92 -4.91
C ALA A 31 -22.21 4.42 -4.62
N ARG A 32 -21.01 3.88 -4.85
CA ARG A 32 -20.67 2.48 -4.50
C ARG A 32 -20.76 2.18 -3.00
N ARG A 33 -20.77 3.20 -2.14
CA ARG A 33 -20.86 3.08 -0.68
C ARG A 33 -22.18 3.61 -0.13
N GLY A 34 -23.18 3.79 -1.00
CA GLY A 34 -24.54 4.16 -0.62
C GLY A 34 -24.78 5.67 -0.47
N ALA A 35 -23.80 6.52 -0.76
CA ALA A 35 -23.99 7.98 -0.76
C ALA A 35 -24.23 8.48 -2.19
N VAL A 36 -25.49 8.75 -2.55
CA VAL A 36 -25.85 9.34 -3.84
C VAL A 36 -25.81 10.86 -3.70
N VAL A 37 -24.89 11.49 -4.43
CA VAL A 37 -24.64 12.94 -4.41
C VAL A 37 -24.56 13.42 -5.85
N TRP A 38 -25.16 14.55 -6.16
CA TRP A 38 -25.08 15.16 -7.48
C TRP A 38 -23.71 15.81 -7.69
N LEU A 39 -23.26 16.60 -6.72
CA LEU A 39 -22.00 17.32 -6.68
C LEU A 39 -21.30 17.13 -5.33
N PRO A 40 -20.25 16.28 -5.26
CA PRO A 40 -19.42 16.12 -4.06
C PRO A 40 -18.82 17.46 -3.60
N THR A 41 -18.55 17.60 -2.30
CA THR A 41 -17.82 18.78 -1.80
C THR A 41 -16.46 18.92 -2.49
N ARG A 42 -15.98 20.16 -2.64
CA ARG A 42 -14.73 20.48 -3.34
C ARG A 42 -13.55 19.63 -2.83
N LEU A 43 -13.39 19.54 -1.51
CA LEU A 43 -12.32 18.76 -0.90
C LEU A 43 -12.47 17.26 -1.19
N LEU A 44 -13.68 16.71 -1.07
CA LEU A 44 -13.94 15.30 -1.38
C LEU A 44 -13.66 14.99 -2.85
N ALA A 45 -14.06 15.88 -3.76
CA ALA A 45 -13.80 15.75 -5.19
C ALA A 45 -12.29 15.71 -5.48
N LEU A 46 -11.51 16.63 -4.92
CA LEU A 46 -10.04 16.65 -5.08
C LEU A 46 -9.38 15.39 -4.51
N ARG A 47 -9.76 14.98 -3.30
CA ARG A 47 -9.14 13.83 -2.61
C ARG A 47 -9.48 12.50 -3.25
N LEU A 48 -10.75 12.29 -3.61
CA LEU A 48 -11.20 11.04 -4.25
C LEU A 48 -10.79 11.00 -5.73
N GLY A 49 -10.86 12.14 -6.41
CA GLY A 49 -10.50 12.29 -7.80
C GLY A 49 -9.03 12.00 -8.07
N GLY A 50 -8.11 12.59 -7.29
CA GLY A 50 -6.67 12.35 -7.42
C GLY A 50 -6.27 10.87 -7.24
N ARG A 51 -7.04 10.11 -6.44
CA ARG A 51 -6.81 8.67 -6.21
C ARG A 51 -7.30 7.76 -7.34
N SER A 52 -8.13 8.28 -8.24
CA SER A 52 -8.78 7.54 -9.31
C SER A 52 -8.07 7.68 -10.67
N LEU A 53 -7.51 8.86 -10.94
CA LEU A 53 -6.71 9.14 -12.14
C LEU A 53 -5.39 8.35 -12.16
N GLY A 54 -4.95 7.82 -11.00
CA GLY A 54 -3.73 7.04 -10.82
C GLY A 54 -3.93 5.52 -10.67
N GLY A 55 -5.05 4.92 -11.09
CA GLY A 55 -5.08 3.46 -11.09
C GLY A 55 -6.30 2.74 -11.66
N PHE A 56 -6.01 1.87 -12.62
CA PHE A 56 -6.44 0.48 -12.55
C PHE A 56 -6.39 0.01 -11.08
N GLY A 57 -7.46 -0.65 -10.60
CA GLY A 57 -7.62 -1.05 -9.20
C GLY A 57 -6.57 -2.06 -8.70
N ILE A 58 -6.95 -2.93 -7.77
CA ILE A 58 -6.22 -4.16 -7.40
C ILE A 58 -5.50 -4.86 -8.58
N PRO A 59 -6.06 -4.93 -9.82
CA PRO A 59 -5.35 -5.47 -10.98
C PRO A 59 -3.95 -4.89 -11.25
N ALA A 60 -3.68 -3.60 -10.97
CA ALA A 60 -2.37 -3.03 -11.27
C ALA A 60 -1.23 -3.69 -10.47
N TYR A 61 -1.49 -4.02 -9.20
CA TYR A 61 -0.49 -4.69 -8.36
C TYR A 61 -0.27 -6.12 -8.81
N VAL A 62 -1.36 -6.82 -9.14
CA VAL A 62 -1.30 -8.19 -9.63
C VAL A 62 -0.55 -8.24 -10.96
N VAL A 63 -0.78 -7.27 -11.86
CA VAL A 63 -0.05 -7.18 -13.13
C VAL A 63 1.41 -6.85 -12.90
N VAL A 64 1.75 -5.82 -12.12
CA VAL A 64 3.17 -5.49 -11.83
C VAL A 64 3.87 -6.65 -11.15
N PHE A 65 3.23 -7.28 -10.17
CA PHE A 65 3.76 -8.47 -9.50
C PHE A 65 3.93 -9.63 -10.47
N ALA A 66 2.94 -9.95 -11.29
CA ALA A 66 3.01 -11.03 -12.28
C ALA A 66 4.10 -10.76 -13.33
N VAL A 67 4.26 -9.51 -13.76
CA VAL A 67 5.32 -9.11 -14.69
C VAL A 67 6.70 -9.23 -14.04
N LEU A 68 6.86 -8.77 -12.79
CA LEU A 68 8.12 -8.92 -12.05
C LEU A 68 8.46 -10.38 -11.79
N TRP A 69 7.46 -11.18 -11.44
CA TRP A 69 7.58 -12.62 -11.23
C TRP A 69 7.96 -13.35 -12.52
N TRP A 70 7.26 -13.08 -13.62
CA TRP A 70 7.58 -13.62 -14.94
C TRP A 70 8.97 -13.20 -15.39
N PHE A 71 9.31 -11.92 -15.24
CA PHE A 71 10.63 -11.40 -15.61
C PHE A 71 11.75 -12.05 -14.78
N ASN A 72 11.51 -12.33 -13.50
CA ASN A 72 12.43 -13.13 -12.68
C ASN A 72 12.60 -14.53 -13.29
N ALA A 73 11.51 -15.29 -13.38
CA ALA A 73 11.54 -16.68 -13.82
C ALA A 73 12.06 -16.87 -15.26
N ALA A 74 11.82 -15.92 -16.16
CA ALA A 74 12.11 -16.09 -17.59
C ALA A 74 13.45 -15.47 -18.04
N LEU A 75 14.00 -14.48 -17.31
CA LEU A 75 15.20 -13.77 -17.74
C LEU A 75 16.35 -13.86 -16.74
N LEU A 76 16.04 -13.97 -15.46
CA LEU A 76 17.07 -13.91 -14.42
C LEU A 76 17.47 -15.30 -13.91
N ASP A 77 16.58 -16.30 -14.01
CA ASP A 77 16.90 -17.70 -13.65
C ASP A 77 18.10 -18.23 -14.46
N ASP A 78 18.25 -17.84 -15.73
CA ASP A 78 19.40 -18.23 -16.56
C ASP A 78 20.71 -17.51 -16.20
N LEU A 79 20.63 -16.37 -15.50
CA LEU A 79 21.79 -15.52 -15.19
C LEU A 79 22.43 -15.83 -13.83
N ASP A 80 21.77 -16.63 -12.99
CA ASP A 80 22.22 -17.01 -11.64
C ASP A 80 22.82 -15.83 -10.85
N LEU A 81 22.05 -14.75 -10.69
CA LEU A 81 22.52 -13.52 -10.04
C LEU A 81 22.20 -13.52 -8.54
N PRO A 82 23.19 -13.20 -7.67
CA PRO A 82 22.91 -13.01 -6.25
C PRO A 82 21.93 -11.85 -6.07
N GLY A 83 20.76 -12.14 -5.51
CA GLY A 83 19.76 -11.11 -5.19
C GLY A 83 18.85 -10.72 -6.35
N GLN A 84 18.62 -11.60 -7.33
CA GLN A 84 17.55 -11.43 -8.31
C GLN A 84 16.20 -11.03 -7.67
N ALA A 85 15.83 -11.69 -6.57
CA ALA A 85 14.60 -11.35 -5.85
C ALA A 85 14.72 -10.03 -5.05
N ALA A 86 15.93 -9.60 -4.67
CA ALA A 86 16.18 -8.26 -4.14
C ALA A 86 15.92 -7.16 -5.18
N ILE A 87 16.30 -7.37 -6.44
CA ILE A 87 16.00 -6.42 -7.54
C ILE A 87 14.49 -6.23 -7.67
N SER A 88 13.71 -7.31 -7.63
CA SER A 88 12.24 -7.24 -7.63
C SER A 88 11.67 -6.45 -6.46
N VAL A 89 12.20 -6.67 -5.26
CA VAL A 89 11.82 -5.88 -4.07
C VAL A 89 12.11 -4.39 -4.27
N LEU A 90 13.28 -4.03 -4.80
CA LEU A 90 13.66 -2.63 -5.05
C LEU A 90 12.76 -1.96 -6.09
N ILE A 91 12.51 -2.63 -7.23
CA ILE A 91 11.63 -2.12 -8.29
C ILE A 91 10.21 -1.94 -7.74
N PHE A 92 9.71 -2.92 -7.00
CA PHE A 92 8.39 -2.85 -6.40
C PHE A 92 8.27 -1.71 -5.37
N ALA A 93 9.28 -1.55 -4.51
CA ALA A 93 9.34 -0.45 -3.55
C ALA A 93 9.36 0.92 -4.25
N ALA A 94 10.20 1.08 -5.29
CA ALA A 94 10.27 2.31 -6.07
C ALA A 94 8.93 2.62 -6.76
N PHE A 95 8.28 1.61 -7.36
CA PHE A 95 6.96 1.73 -7.96
C PHE A 95 5.92 2.22 -6.96
N LEU A 96 5.86 1.61 -5.77
CA LEU A 96 4.93 2.01 -4.71
C LEU A 96 5.17 3.45 -4.25
N VAL A 97 6.42 3.83 -3.99
CA VAL A 97 6.79 5.18 -3.54
C VAL A 97 6.46 6.23 -4.62
N VAL A 98 6.78 5.97 -5.89
CA VAL A 98 6.45 6.90 -6.98
C VAL A 98 4.94 7.06 -7.11
N ARG A 99 4.19 5.96 -7.08
CA ARG A 99 2.72 5.99 -7.15
C ARG A 99 2.10 6.74 -5.97
N TRP A 100 2.61 6.51 -4.77
CA TRP A 100 2.20 7.22 -3.56
C TRP A 100 2.51 8.72 -3.66
N ARG A 101 3.73 9.09 -4.06
CA ARG A 101 4.14 10.51 -4.23
C ARG A 101 3.23 11.26 -5.20
N ARG A 102 2.81 10.62 -6.31
CA ARG A 102 1.85 11.22 -7.26
C ARG A 102 0.51 11.53 -6.59
N THR A 103 0.00 10.64 -5.75
CA THR A 103 -1.22 10.86 -4.96
C THR A 103 -1.03 11.98 -3.93
N GLN A 104 0.12 12.00 -3.25
CA GLN A 104 0.43 12.99 -2.21
C GLN A 104 0.51 14.42 -2.75
N ARG A 105 0.96 14.65 -3.99
CA ARG A 105 0.98 15.99 -4.61
C ARG A 105 -0.42 16.63 -4.63
N ARG A 106 -1.46 15.83 -4.89
CA ARG A 106 -2.85 16.32 -4.84
C ARG A 106 -3.33 16.55 -3.41
N GLU A 107 -2.92 15.72 -2.47
CA GLU A 107 -3.26 15.94 -1.05
C GLU A 107 -2.62 17.20 -0.48
N GLN A 108 -1.39 17.55 -0.88
CA GLN A 108 -0.73 18.79 -0.45
C GLN A 108 -1.49 20.05 -0.88
N ILE A 109 -2.12 20.04 -2.06
CA ILE A 109 -2.99 21.13 -2.50
C ILE A 109 -4.21 21.23 -1.58
N VAL A 110 -4.83 20.09 -1.25
CA VAL A 110 -5.97 20.05 -0.33
C VAL A 110 -5.57 20.54 1.07
N GLU A 111 -4.41 20.14 1.57
CA GLU A 111 -3.86 20.64 2.84
C GLU A 111 -3.68 22.16 2.83
N SER A 112 -3.19 22.72 1.71
CA SER A 112 -3.02 24.17 1.57
C SER A 112 -4.34 24.94 1.56
N LEU A 113 -5.45 24.32 1.15
CA LEU A 113 -6.78 24.94 1.08
C LEU A 113 -7.52 24.92 2.42
N VAL A 114 -7.32 23.87 3.23
CA VAL A 114 -8.01 23.70 4.53
C VAL A 114 -7.23 24.37 5.67
N GLY A 115 -5.92 24.55 5.50
CA GLY A 115 -5.01 24.93 6.58
C GLY A 115 -4.51 23.72 7.37
N ALA A 116 -3.46 23.91 8.17
CA ALA A 116 -2.85 22.84 8.94
C ALA A 116 -3.76 22.39 10.09
N GLY A 117 -4.57 21.34 9.83
CA GLY A 117 -5.33 20.66 10.87
C GLY A 117 -4.43 19.89 11.85
N GLU A 118 -4.92 19.65 13.05
CA GLU A 118 -4.18 18.84 14.03
C GLU A 118 -4.15 17.36 13.58
N PRO A 119 -2.99 16.67 13.68
CA PRO A 119 -2.93 15.24 13.40
C PRO A 119 -3.74 14.46 14.43
N LEU A 120 -4.32 13.33 14.00
CA LEU A 120 -4.97 12.44 14.96
C LEU A 120 -3.96 11.86 15.96
N PRO A 121 -4.38 11.56 17.19
CA PRO A 121 -3.60 10.73 18.09
C PRO A 121 -3.23 9.41 17.41
N LEU A 122 -1.96 8.99 17.53
CA LEU A 122 -1.42 7.81 16.85
C LEU A 122 -2.25 6.54 17.10
N ARG A 123 -2.80 6.38 18.31
CA ARG A 123 -3.66 5.25 18.68
C ARG A 123 -4.95 5.19 17.85
N VAL A 124 -5.52 6.35 17.52
CA VAL A 124 -6.74 6.45 16.71
C VAL A 124 -6.42 6.15 15.24
N ALA A 125 -5.33 6.72 14.72
CA ALA A 125 -4.87 6.46 13.36
C ALA A 125 -4.51 4.97 13.15
N ALA A 126 -3.81 4.36 14.11
CA ALA A 126 -3.50 2.93 14.11
C ALA A 126 -4.77 2.06 14.10
N LYS A 127 -5.80 2.45 14.86
CA LYS A 127 -7.11 1.77 14.88
C LYS A 127 -7.89 1.93 13.57
N GLN A 128 -7.65 2.98 12.78
CA GLN A 128 -8.25 3.15 11.45
C GLN A 128 -7.61 2.21 10.44
N VAL A 129 -6.27 2.11 10.43
CA VAL A 129 -5.53 1.18 9.58
C VAL A 129 -5.83 -0.28 9.93
N GLY A 130 -5.93 -0.57 11.24
CA GLY A 130 -6.28 -1.88 11.77
C GLY A 130 -5.07 -2.67 12.27
N TRP A 131 -5.23 -3.30 13.43
CA TRP A 131 -4.15 -4.04 14.10
C TRP A 131 -3.64 -5.23 13.29
N CYS A 132 -4.51 -5.94 12.56
CA CYS A 132 -4.08 -7.07 11.72
C CYS A 132 -3.06 -6.65 10.65
N TYR A 133 -3.23 -5.47 10.03
CA TYR A 133 -2.27 -4.94 9.07
C TYR A 133 -0.97 -4.53 9.73
N LEU A 134 -1.03 -3.86 10.89
CA LEU A 134 0.16 -3.45 11.62
C LEU A 134 0.97 -4.67 12.09
N LEU A 135 0.29 -5.71 12.56
CA LEU A 135 0.89 -6.99 12.91
C LEU A 135 1.49 -7.69 11.68
N SER A 136 0.77 -7.73 10.55
CA SER A 136 1.30 -8.28 9.30
C SER A 136 2.55 -7.51 8.85
N THR A 137 2.55 -6.17 8.95
CA THR A 137 3.68 -5.31 8.60
C THR A 137 4.89 -5.58 9.52
N GLY A 138 4.65 -5.60 10.83
CA GLY A 138 5.70 -5.90 11.82
C GLY A 138 6.27 -7.30 11.61
N LEU A 139 5.41 -8.30 11.45
CA LEU A 139 5.81 -9.67 11.18
C LEU A 139 6.60 -9.76 9.87
N THR A 140 6.17 -9.09 8.79
CA THR A 140 6.87 -9.10 7.50
C THR A 140 8.33 -8.71 7.68
N PHE A 141 8.61 -7.55 8.28
CA PHE A 141 9.98 -7.04 8.33
C PHE A 141 10.79 -7.64 9.48
N VAL A 142 10.23 -7.73 10.69
CA VAL A 142 10.94 -8.30 11.85
C VAL A 142 11.11 -9.81 11.70
N GLY A 143 10.06 -10.51 11.25
CA GLY A 143 10.12 -11.95 10.98
C GLY A 143 11.03 -12.27 9.79
N GLY A 144 11.01 -11.45 8.72
CA GLY A 144 11.93 -11.60 7.59
C GLY A 144 13.39 -11.38 7.99
N ALA A 145 13.66 -10.38 8.84
CA ALA A 145 15.00 -10.16 9.39
C ALA A 145 15.45 -11.32 10.30
N ALA A 146 14.55 -11.84 11.14
CA ALA A 146 14.83 -12.99 12.00
C ALA A 146 15.12 -14.26 11.18
N LEU A 147 14.37 -14.52 10.11
CA LEU A 147 14.62 -15.63 9.19
C LEU A 147 15.95 -15.47 8.45
N SER A 148 16.29 -14.26 8.03
CA SER A 148 17.59 -13.96 7.40
C SER A 148 18.75 -14.23 8.37
N ALA A 149 18.63 -13.77 9.62
CA ALA A 149 19.62 -14.02 10.67
C ALA A 149 19.73 -15.52 11.01
N ALA A 150 18.61 -16.23 11.12
CA ALA A 150 18.61 -17.67 11.34
C ALA A 150 19.32 -18.42 10.20
N SER A 151 19.08 -18.02 8.95
CA SER A 151 19.70 -18.63 7.77
C SER A 151 21.21 -18.42 7.72
N LEU A 152 21.70 -17.25 8.15
CA LEU A 152 23.16 -17.00 8.30
C LEU A 152 23.79 -17.87 9.38
N LEU A 153 23.08 -18.12 10.48
CA LEU A 153 23.59 -18.96 11.57
C LEU A 153 23.60 -20.46 11.22
N THR A 154 22.76 -20.89 10.28
CA THR A 154 22.69 -22.28 9.81
C THR A 154 23.45 -22.52 8.50
N GLU A 155 24.15 -21.50 7.98
CA GLU A 155 24.87 -21.49 6.69
C GLU A 155 25.83 -22.68 6.43
N PRO A 156 26.57 -23.24 7.42
CA PRO A 156 27.59 -24.28 7.15
C PRO A 156 27.05 -25.59 6.55
N GLY A 157 25.72 -25.78 6.50
CA GLY A 157 25.07 -27.03 6.10
C GLY A 157 24.55 -27.10 4.67
N TYR A 158 24.60 -26.02 3.87
CA TYR A 158 23.92 -25.99 2.57
C TYR A 158 24.87 -26.18 1.39
N PRO A 159 24.69 -27.22 0.56
CA PRO A 159 25.34 -27.27 -0.74
C PRO A 159 24.72 -26.19 -1.64
N SER A 160 25.47 -25.14 -1.98
CA SER A 160 25.01 -24.15 -2.95
C SER A 160 25.13 -24.72 -4.37
N GLN A 161 24.07 -24.59 -5.16
CA GLN A 161 24.14 -24.82 -6.60
C GLN A 161 24.66 -23.60 -7.36
N HIS A 162 24.80 -22.47 -6.65
CA HIS A 162 25.18 -21.17 -7.19
C HIS A 162 26.69 -20.95 -7.12
N TRP A 163 27.21 -20.12 -8.03
CA TRP A 163 28.63 -19.74 -8.08
C TRP A 163 29.07 -18.80 -6.94
N TYR A 164 28.11 -18.23 -6.20
CA TYR A 164 28.33 -17.32 -5.08
C TYR A 164 27.95 -17.97 -3.74
N PRO A 165 28.56 -17.53 -2.61
CA PRO A 165 28.24 -18.08 -1.31
C PRO A 165 26.84 -17.64 -0.82
N PRO A 166 26.13 -18.49 -0.04
CA PRO A 166 24.78 -18.21 0.45
C PRO A 166 24.66 -16.89 1.22
N SER A 167 25.67 -16.56 2.05
CA SER A 167 25.75 -15.30 2.79
C SER A 167 25.56 -14.07 1.92
N VAL A 168 26.10 -14.04 0.69
CA VAL A 168 25.95 -12.89 -0.21
C VAL A 168 24.48 -12.71 -0.59
N ALA A 169 23.78 -13.78 -0.97
CA ALA A 169 22.36 -13.69 -1.27
C ALA A 169 21.54 -13.27 -0.05
N ILE A 170 21.79 -13.88 1.13
CA ILE A 170 21.08 -13.53 2.36
C ILE A 170 21.30 -12.06 2.74
N TRP A 171 22.53 -11.53 2.60
CA TRP A 171 22.84 -10.13 2.84
C TRP A 171 22.11 -9.20 1.88
N VAL A 172 22.19 -9.46 0.58
CA VAL A 172 21.51 -8.66 -0.46
C VAL A 172 19.99 -8.64 -0.21
N HIS A 173 19.42 -9.77 0.20
CA HIS A 173 18.02 -9.87 0.57
C HIS A 173 17.64 -9.12 1.84
N THR A 174 18.49 -9.18 2.86
CA THR A 174 18.30 -8.43 4.10
C THR A 174 18.28 -6.93 3.81
N VAL A 175 19.19 -6.45 2.96
CA VAL A 175 19.21 -5.04 2.51
C VAL A 175 17.93 -4.70 1.74
N ALA A 176 17.48 -5.57 0.84
CA ALA A 176 16.25 -5.34 0.08
C ALA A 176 15.01 -5.26 1.00
N LEU A 177 14.90 -6.16 1.99
CA LEU A 177 13.86 -6.11 3.02
C LEU A 177 13.92 -4.81 3.82
N ALA A 178 15.12 -4.32 4.17
CA ALA A 178 15.29 -3.04 4.85
C ALA A 178 14.81 -1.85 3.99
N VAL A 179 15.08 -1.88 2.68
CA VAL A 179 14.53 -0.87 1.74
C VAL A 179 13.00 -0.96 1.66
N GLY A 180 12.44 -2.17 1.57
CA GLY A 180 10.99 -2.38 1.61
C GLY A 180 10.34 -1.90 2.91
N ALA A 181 11.04 -2.08 4.04
CA ALA A 181 10.63 -1.56 5.34
C ALA A 181 10.66 -0.03 5.36
N GLY A 182 11.72 0.59 4.84
CA GLY A 182 11.83 2.04 4.71
C GLY A 182 10.72 2.64 3.82
N ALA A 183 10.45 2.03 2.66
CA ALA A 183 9.37 2.44 1.77
C ALA A 183 8.00 2.34 2.46
N THR A 184 7.73 1.22 3.13
CA THR A 184 6.50 1.01 3.91
C THR A 184 6.38 2.01 5.06
N ALA A 185 7.45 2.25 5.81
CA ALA A 185 7.48 3.19 6.93
C ALA A 185 7.24 4.63 6.48
N LEU A 186 7.77 5.03 5.32
CA LEU A 186 7.55 6.35 4.74
C LEU A 186 6.07 6.56 4.37
N VAL A 187 5.42 5.57 3.75
CA VAL A 187 3.98 5.63 3.44
C VAL A 187 3.14 5.61 4.71
N LEU A 188 3.39 4.64 5.59
CA LEU A 188 2.62 4.43 6.81
C LEU A 188 2.80 5.60 7.80
N GLY A 189 4.01 6.12 7.93
CA GLY A 189 4.31 7.29 8.76
C GLY A 189 3.49 8.50 8.34
N ARG A 190 3.34 8.73 7.02
CA ARG A 190 2.46 9.77 6.51
C ARG A 190 0.99 9.48 6.80
N VAL A 191 0.51 8.27 6.54
CA VAL A 191 -0.89 7.87 6.81
C VAL A 191 -1.27 8.08 8.29
N LEU A 192 -0.35 7.75 9.20
CA LEU A 192 -0.57 7.84 10.64
C LEU A 192 -0.44 9.28 11.18
N ARG A 193 0.37 10.13 10.55
CA ARG A 193 0.66 11.49 11.03
C ARG A 193 0.02 12.59 10.21
N ALA A 194 -0.70 12.27 9.13
CA ALA A 194 -1.36 13.28 8.31
C ALA A 194 -2.41 14.07 9.11
N PRO A 195 -2.55 15.38 8.87
CA PRO A 195 -3.59 16.20 9.47
C PRO A 195 -4.99 15.73 9.01
N VAL A 196 -6.01 15.92 9.84
CA VAL A 196 -7.40 15.60 9.44
C VAL A 196 -7.85 16.58 8.35
N LEU A 197 -8.21 16.06 7.18
CA LEU A 197 -8.71 16.86 6.06
C LEU A 197 -10.20 16.64 5.87
N ALA A 198 -11.00 17.34 6.68
CA ALA A 198 -12.45 17.25 6.67
C ALA A 198 -13.13 18.52 7.19
N GLU A 199 -14.15 18.99 6.47
CA GLU A 199 -14.99 20.13 6.86
C GLU A 199 -16.08 19.72 7.87
N ASP A 200 -16.66 18.53 7.68
CA ASP A 200 -17.82 18.04 8.44
C ASP A 200 -17.57 16.62 9.02
N PRO A 201 -18.42 16.15 9.96
CA PRO A 201 -18.27 14.83 10.57
C PRO A 201 -18.28 13.66 9.57
N ALA A 202 -19.03 13.77 8.46
CA ALA A 202 -19.11 12.73 7.43
C ALA A 202 -17.82 12.72 6.59
N SER A 203 -17.28 13.90 6.25
CA SER A 203 -15.96 14.01 5.63
C SER A 203 -14.83 13.47 6.52
N ARG A 204 -14.93 13.57 7.86
CA ARG A 204 -13.94 12.96 8.77
C ARG A 204 -13.96 11.44 8.70
N PHE A 205 -15.15 10.85 8.51
CA PHE A 205 -15.27 9.41 8.31
C PHE A 205 -14.61 8.98 6.99
N VAL A 206 -14.83 9.74 5.92
CA VAL A 206 -14.17 9.51 4.62
C VAL A 206 -12.65 9.65 4.75
N ASP A 207 -12.14 10.64 5.48
CA ASP A 207 -10.71 10.80 5.75
C ASP A 207 -10.11 9.55 6.41
N GLY A 208 -10.75 9.06 7.49
CA GLY A 208 -10.29 7.85 8.19
C GLY A 208 -10.31 6.59 7.32
N LEU A 209 -11.32 6.47 6.45
CA LEU A 209 -11.42 5.40 5.46
C LEU A 209 -10.30 5.48 4.42
N LEU A 210 -10.05 6.67 3.86
CA LEU A 210 -9.01 6.87 2.86
C LEU A 210 -7.61 6.60 3.40
N ARG A 211 -7.34 6.96 4.66
CA ARG A 211 -6.09 6.59 5.35
C ARG A 211 -5.90 5.08 5.45
N ALA A 212 -6.96 4.37 5.85
CA ALA A 212 -6.92 2.91 5.90
C ALA A 212 -6.65 2.35 4.50
N GLU A 213 -7.41 2.77 3.48
CA GLU A 213 -7.22 2.32 2.10
C GLU A 213 -5.81 2.61 1.57
N ASP A 214 -5.25 3.79 1.86
CA ASP A 214 -3.92 4.19 1.42
C ASP A 214 -2.82 3.30 2.02
N ALA A 215 -2.97 2.83 3.26
CA ALA A 215 -2.04 1.85 3.84
C ALA A 215 -2.02 0.53 3.05
N TYR A 216 -3.18 -0.09 2.82
CA TYR A 216 -3.26 -1.34 2.04
C TYR A 216 -2.90 -1.15 0.57
N ARG A 217 -3.13 0.05 0.01
CA ARG A 217 -2.87 0.35 -1.39
C ARG A 217 -1.40 0.67 -1.64
N PHE A 218 -0.78 1.51 -0.83
CA PHE A 218 0.57 2.00 -1.10
C PHE A 218 1.66 1.31 -0.26
N ALA A 219 1.28 0.53 0.75
CA ALA A 219 2.21 -0.25 1.56
C ALA A 219 1.71 -1.70 1.80
N PRO A 220 1.46 -2.50 0.75
CA PRO A 220 1.11 -3.92 0.90
C PRO A 220 2.32 -4.74 1.38
N SER A 221 2.60 -4.72 2.69
CA SER A 221 3.82 -5.30 3.28
C SER A 221 4.01 -6.78 2.93
N ALA A 222 2.94 -7.56 2.93
CA ALA A 222 2.97 -9.00 2.64
C ALA A 222 3.58 -9.34 1.27
N VAL A 223 3.55 -8.43 0.30
CA VAL A 223 4.20 -8.65 -1.00
C VAL A 223 5.72 -8.76 -0.85
N TYR A 224 6.33 -8.03 0.09
CA TYR A 224 7.75 -8.17 0.36
C TYR A 224 8.12 -9.53 0.96
N ALA A 225 7.24 -10.12 1.77
CA ALA A 225 7.44 -11.48 2.27
C ALA A 225 7.38 -12.51 1.12
N VAL A 226 6.45 -12.34 0.18
CA VAL A 226 6.35 -13.20 -1.02
C VAL A 226 7.58 -13.05 -1.91
N LEU A 227 8.00 -11.81 -2.19
CA LEU A 227 9.17 -11.55 -3.03
C LEU A 227 10.47 -12.01 -2.38
N ALA A 228 10.56 -12.05 -1.04
CA ALA A 228 11.72 -12.58 -0.34
C ALA A 228 11.72 -14.11 -0.21
N MET A 229 10.60 -14.78 -0.53
CA MET A 229 10.44 -16.22 -0.32
C MET A 229 11.38 -17.13 -1.12
N PRO A 230 11.76 -16.82 -2.38
CA PRO A 230 12.66 -17.69 -3.15
C PRO A 230 13.95 -18.05 -2.41
N VAL A 231 14.50 -17.11 -1.64
CA VAL A 231 15.70 -17.29 -0.80
C VAL A 231 15.51 -18.34 0.28
N PHE A 232 14.31 -18.43 0.85
CA PHE A 232 14.07 -19.30 2.00
C PHE A 232 13.55 -20.68 1.60
N VAL A 233 12.94 -20.82 0.41
CA VAL A 233 12.21 -22.04 0.03
C VAL A 233 12.55 -22.62 -1.33
N VAL A 234 12.91 -21.80 -2.32
CA VAL A 234 13.05 -22.28 -3.71
C VAL A 234 14.53 -22.49 -4.08
N ASP A 235 15.37 -21.47 -3.88
CA ASP A 235 16.77 -21.49 -4.35
C ASP A 235 17.69 -22.26 -3.40
N TRP A 236 17.38 -22.22 -2.10
CA TRP A 236 18.20 -22.84 -1.06
C TRP A 236 17.60 -24.10 -0.47
N ALA A 237 16.39 -24.46 -0.94
CA ALA A 237 15.58 -25.61 -0.55
C ALA A 237 15.97 -26.15 0.82
N VAL A 238 15.91 -25.32 1.88
CA VAL A 238 16.43 -25.68 3.19
C VAL A 238 15.61 -26.87 3.69
N PRO A 239 16.14 -28.10 3.66
CA PRO A 239 15.35 -29.26 4.04
C PRO A 239 15.12 -29.19 5.54
N GLY A 240 13.91 -29.49 5.99
CA GLY A 240 13.59 -29.61 7.41
C GLY A 240 12.92 -28.38 8.02
N TRP A 241 13.17 -28.14 9.32
CA TRP A 241 12.39 -27.24 10.16
C TRP A 241 12.35 -25.80 9.65
N LEU A 242 13.46 -25.26 9.14
CA LEU A 242 13.54 -23.86 8.71
C LEU A 242 12.69 -23.57 7.46
N GLY A 243 12.60 -24.51 6.51
CA GLY A 243 11.71 -24.38 5.35
C GLY A 243 10.24 -24.34 5.77
N TRP A 244 9.83 -25.20 6.72
CA TRP A 244 8.47 -25.19 7.26
C TRP A 244 8.16 -23.92 8.05
N THR A 245 9.10 -23.40 8.83
CA THR A 245 8.89 -22.14 9.55
C THR A 245 8.81 -20.95 8.61
N ALA A 246 9.62 -20.90 7.54
CA ALA A 246 9.53 -19.87 6.50
C ALA A 246 8.17 -19.92 5.78
N LEU A 247 7.66 -21.12 5.46
CA LEU A 247 6.34 -21.29 4.85
C LEU A 247 5.22 -20.87 5.81
N ALA A 248 5.27 -21.30 7.07
CA ALA A 248 4.30 -20.92 8.09
C ALA A 248 4.29 -19.39 8.32
N TYR A 249 5.48 -18.77 8.35
CA TYR A 249 5.65 -17.33 8.38
C TYR A 249 4.96 -16.65 7.20
N LEU A 250 5.21 -17.11 5.98
CA LEU A 250 4.62 -16.53 4.77
C LEU A 250 3.09 -16.60 4.80
N ILE A 251 2.56 -17.78 5.09
CA ILE A 251 1.10 -18.02 5.18
C ILE A 251 0.50 -17.09 6.24
N THR A 252 1.14 -16.96 7.40
CA THR A 252 0.67 -16.11 8.49
C THR A 252 0.65 -14.63 8.09
N VAL A 253 1.71 -14.13 7.46
CA VAL A 253 1.80 -12.74 6.99
C VAL A 253 0.69 -12.44 5.98
N ILE A 254 0.49 -13.32 4.99
CA ILE A 254 -0.56 -13.19 3.97
C ILE A 254 -1.95 -13.24 4.61
N ALA A 255 -2.20 -14.21 5.48
CA ALA A 255 -3.48 -14.37 6.17
C ALA A 255 -3.82 -13.13 7.01
N LEU A 256 -2.86 -12.59 7.77
CA LEU A 256 -3.07 -11.37 8.55
C LEU A 256 -3.35 -10.15 7.67
N GLN A 257 -2.64 -10.01 6.55
CA GLN A 257 -2.85 -8.89 5.61
C GLN A 257 -4.24 -8.98 4.97
N LEU A 258 -4.62 -10.16 4.48
CA LEU A 258 -5.94 -10.40 3.87
C LEU A 258 -7.07 -10.22 4.89
N LEU A 259 -6.90 -10.75 6.10
CA LEU A 259 -7.86 -10.59 7.17
C LEU A 259 -8.04 -9.10 7.52
N GLY A 260 -6.95 -8.36 7.68
CA GLY A 260 -6.99 -6.91 7.91
C GLY A 260 -7.75 -6.19 6.81
N TRP A 261 -7.47 -6.52 5.55
CA TRP A 261 -8.14 -5.93 4.40
C TRP A 261 -9.65 -6.25 4.37
N VAL A 262 -10.04 -7.51 4.65
CA VAL A 262 -11.45 -7.91 4.74
C VAL A 262 -12.15 -7.18 5.89
N LEU A 263 -11.53 -7.08 7.06
CA LEU A 263 -12.10 -6.40 8.22
C LEU A 263 -12.30 -4.90 7.95
N VAL A 264 -11.32 -4.23 7.34
CA VAL A 264 -11.43 -2.82 6.93
C VAL A 264 -12.54 -2.65 5.89
N ARG A 265 -12.59 -3.50 4.86
CA ARG A 265 -13.66 -3.44 3.85
C ARG A 265 -15.04 -3.66 4.44
N ARG A 266 -15.19 -4.58 5.39
CA ARG A 266 -16.47 -4.82 6.08
C ARG A 266 -16.86 -3.62 6.94
N ARG A 267 -15.92 -3.06 7.70
CA ARG A 267 -16.14 -1.89 8.56
C ARG A 267 -16.56 -0.64 7.79
N TYR A 268 -16.01 -0.46 6.59
CA TYR A 268 -16.21 0.74 5.78
C TYR A 268 -17.02 0.49 4.49
N ARG A 269 -17.87 -0.55 4.51
CA ARG A 269 -18.69 -0.93 3.35
C ARG A 269 -19.72 0.15 2.99
N ALA A 270 -20.32 0.76 4.00
CA ALA A 270 -21.33 1.81 3.87
C ALA A 270 -20.83 3.09 4.52
N LEU A 271 -21.17 4.22 3.91
CA LEU A 271 -20.95 5.54 4.50
C LEU A 271 -22.07 5.85 5.51
N PRO A 272 -21.77 6.50 6.64
CA PRO A 272 -22.81 6.99 7.55
C PRO A 272 -23.68 8.04 6.84
N PRO A 273 -24.94 8.26 7.28
CA PRO A 273 -25.73 9.37 6.77
C PRO A 273 -25.02 10.70 7.07
N GLY A 274 -24.96 11.60 6.09
CA GLY A 274 -24.24 12.86 6.22
C GLY A 274 -24.24 13.69 4.94
N TYR A 275 -23.81 14.94 5.06
CA TYR A 275 -23.68 15.84 3.92
C TYR A 275 -22.34 15.58 3.21
N TYR A 276 -22.42 14.98 2.02
CA TYR A 276 -21.26 14.69 1.17
C TYR A 276 -21.16 15.63 -0.04
N GLY A 277 -22.08 16.58 -0.13
CA GLY A 277 -22.29 17.46 -1.28
C GLY A 277 -23.78 17.67 -1.56
N ARG A 278 -24.08 18.40 -2.63
CA ARG A 278 -25.46 18.69 -3.08
C ARG A 278 -25.95 17.67 -4.09
#